data_AF-A0A256ZHB0-F1
#
_entry.id   AF-A0A256ZHB0-F1
#
_cell.length_a   1.000
_cell.length_b   1.000
_cell.length_c   1.000
_cell.angle_alpha   90.00
_cell.angle_beta   90.00
_cell.angle_gamma   90.00
#
_symmetry.space_group_name_H-M   'P 1'
#
loop_
_entity.id
_entity.type
_entity.pdbx_description
1 polymer ?
#
loop_
_entity_poly.entity_id
_entity_poly.type
_entity_poly.pdbx_seq_one_letter_code
_entity_poly.pdbx_strand_id
1 'polypeptide(L)'
;MACIVKLLEEPKLEKPVLIEGLPGMGFVANIAAMHMIKELKARKFAMIISSSFQDFAMTVEGGGIRSPINELYYCPQDLIILYGNTQAEGSVGQYELCWEVLKLAKKLGCRMVLTMGGYRRERVVGRPKVYCAATNRALLEEAVKLCDGVIVGNIYGAAGILLGLGKVMGLEGVCFLAETQGIYPDARAALEVLKVVSA
;
A
#
# COMPACT_ATOMS: atom_id res chain seq x y z
N MET A 1 18.15 -1.55 -15.60
CA MET A 1 16.68 -1.52 -15.53
C MET A 1 16.31 -1.78 -14.08
N ALA A 2 15.80 -0.78 -13.37
CA ALA A 2 15.52 -0.89 -11.93
C ALA A 2 14.24 -1.67 -11.61
N CYS A 3 13.20 -1.49 -12.43
CA CYS A 3 11.94 -2.22 -12.32
C CYS A 3 11.54 -2.76 -13.70
N ILE A 4 10.98 -3.97 -13.71
CA ILE A 4 10.35 -4.61 -14.86
C ILE A 4 8.86 -4.74 -14.55
N VAL A 5 8.02 -4.09 -15.35
CA VAL A 5 6.56 -4.16 -15.25
C VAL A 5 6.04 -5.09 -16.33
N LYS A 6 5.35 -6.17 -15.92
CA LYS A 6 4.66 -7.10 -16.83
C LYS A 6 3.15 -6.90 -16.68
N LEU A 7 2.52 -6.44 -17.75
CA LEU A 7 1.05 -6.38 -17.85
C LEU A 7 0.50 -7.76 -18.23
N LEU A 8 -0.58 -8.16 -17.56
CA LEU A 8 -1.34 -9.38 -17.82
C LEU A 8 -2.66 -9.04 -18.52
N GLU A 9 -3.26 -7.90 -18.17
CA GLU A 9 -4.44 -7.32 -18.80
C GLU A 9 -4.41 -5.79 -18.66
N GLU A 10 -5.19 -5.09 -19.49
CA GLU A 10 -5.38 -3.64 -19.38
C GLU A 10 -6.83 -3.35 -18.94
N PRO A 11 -7.06 -3.12 -17.63
CA PRO A 11 -8.41 -2.88 -17.13
C PRO A 11 -8.92 -1.51 -17.57
N LYS A 12 -10.23 -1.42 -17.83
CA LYS A 12 -10.93 -0.14 -18.05
C LYS A 12 -11.51 0.29 -16.71
N LEU A 13 -10.93 1.32 -16.12
CA LEU A 13 -11.32 1.90 -14.83
C LEU A 13 -11.68 3.37 -15.01
N GLU A 14 -12.61 3.86 -14.21
CA GLU A 14 -12.99 5.27 -14.17
C GLU A 14 -12.47 5.93 -12.89
N LYS A 15 -11.40 6.73 -13.04
CA LYS A 15 -10.76 7.48 -11.94
C LYS A 15 -10.41 6.61 -10.71
N PRO A 16 -9.65 5.52 -10.88
CA PRO A 16 -9.44 4.60 -9.79
C PRO A 16 -8.63 5.19 -8.63
N VAL A 17 -8.81 4.60 -7.44
CA VAL A 17 -7.97 4.86 -6.27
C VAL A 17 -6.88 3.80 -6.19
N LEU A 18 -5.61 4.23 -6.08
CA LEU A 18 -4.50 3.32 -5.79
C LEU A 18 -4.42 3.08 -4.29
N ILE A 19 -4.52 1.83 -3.85
CA ILE A 19 -4.38 1.39 -2.46
C ILE A 19 -3.05 0.66 -2.30
N GLU A 20 -2.21 1.14 -1.38
CA GLU A 20 -0.92 0.52 -1.05
C GLU A 20 -1.06 -0.51 0.08
N GLY A 21 -0.51 -1.70 -0.16
CA GLY A 21 -0.60 -2.87 0.71
C GLY A 21 0.68 -3.70 0.80
N LEU A 22 1.85 -3.06 0.71
CA LEU A 22 3.13 -3.76 0.81
C LEU A 22 3.49 -4.08 2.28
N PRO A 23 4.41 -5.04 2.51
CA PRO A 23 4.86 -5.38 3.87
C PRO A 23 5.47 -4.19 4.60
N GLY A 24 5.16 -4.06 5.88
CA GLY A 24 5.67 -3.00 6.75
C GLY A 24 5.48 -3.34 8.22
N MET A 25 5.45 -2.33 9.10
CA MET A 25 5.24 -2.54 10.54
C MET A 25 3.97 -3.36 10.80
N GLY A 26 4.14 -4.51 11.46
CA GLY A 26 3.04 -5.42 11.82
C GLY A 26 2.28 -6.02 10.64
N PHE A 27 2.81 -5.96 9.42
CA PHE A 27 2.11 -6.39 8.19
C PHE A 27 0.71 -5.78 8.02
N VAL A 28 0.44 -4.62 8.65
CA VAL A 28 -0.90 -4.04 8.76
C VAL A 28 -1.53 -3.80 7.38
N ALA A 29 -0.82 -3.06 6.52
CA ALA A 29 -1.26 -2.76 5.15
C ALA A 29 -1.39 -4.03 4.31
N ASN A 30 -0.46 -4.96 4.48
CA ASN A 30 -0.39 -6.20 3.72
C ASN A 30 -1.54 -7.15 4.03
N ILE A 31 -1.89 -7.32 5.31
CA ILE A 31 -3.04 -8.11 5.76
C ILE A 31 -4.33 -7.46 5.26
N ALA A 32 -4.46 -6.13 5.42
CA ALA A 32 -5.65 -5.39 4.98
C ALA A 32 -5.85 -5.51 3.45
N ALA A 33 -4.81 -5.27 2.66
CA ALA A 33 -4.87 -5.38 1.20
C ALA A 33 -5.16 -6.81 0.72
N MET A 34 -4.55 -7.83 1.34
CA MET A 34 -4.87 -9.23 1.02
C MET A 34 -6.34 -9.56 1.33
N HIS A 35 -6.88 -9.04 2.43
CA HIS A 35 -8.30 -9.19 2.73
C HIS A 35 -9.17 -8.51 1.66
N MET A 36 -8.88 -7.26 1.29
CA MET A 36 -9.59 -6.56 0.22
C MET A 36 -9.55 -7.31 -1.12
N ILE A 37 -8.39 -7.84 -1.51
CA ILE A 37 -8.23 -8.63 -2.74
C ILE A 37 -9.17 -9.84 -2.74
N LYS A 38 -9.27 -10.54 -1.61
CA LYS A 38 -10.13 -11.73 -1.48
C LYS A 38 -11.61 -11.36 -1.50
N GLU A 39 -12.03 -10.42 -0.65
CA GLU A 39 -13.45 -10.06 -0.50
C GLU A 39 -14.01 -9.39 -1.77
N LEU A 40 -13.23 -8.50 -2.39
CA LEU A 40 -13.62 -7.82 -3.63
C LEU A 40 -13.39 -8.66 -4.89
N LYS A 41 -12.87 -9.89 -4.74
CA LYS A 41 -12.49 -10.79 -5.85
C LYS A 41 -11.63 -10.07 -6.89
N ALA A 42 -10.68 -9.26 -6.41
CA ALA A 42 -9.85 -8.43 -7.26
C ALA A 42 -9.00 -9.30 -8.20
N ARG A 43 -8.82 -8.84 -9.44
CA ARG A 43 -8.12 -9.58 -10.49
C ARG A 43 -6.74 -8.97 -10.73
N LYS A 44 -5.72 -9.82 -10.80
CA LYS A 44 -4.34 -9.39 -11.00
C LYS A 44 -4.13 -8.96 -12.45
N PHE A 45 -3.74 -7.72 -12.66
CA PHE A 45 -3.50 -7.20 -14.00
C PHE A 45 -2.04 -6.84 -14.31
N ALA A 46 -1.20 -6.72 -13.29
CA ALA A 46 0.22 -6.44 -13.49
C ALA A 46 1.10 -7.07 -12.41
N MET A 47 2.36 -7.25 -12.77
CA MET A 47 3.43 -7.72 -11.89
C MET A 47 4.63 -6.78 -12.04
N ILE A 48 5.31 -6.49 -10.94
CA ILE A 48 6.52 -5.68 -10.89
C ILE A 48 7.61 -6.50 -10.20
N ILE A 49 8.76 -6.61 -10.85
CA ILE A 49 10.00 -7.14 -10.29
C ILE A 49 11.01 -5.99 -10.28
N SER A 50 11.80 -5.88 -9.22
CA SER A 50 12.85 -4.87 -9.12
C SER A 50 14.21 -5.50 -8.85
N SER A 51 15.27 -4.92 -9.41
CA SER A 51 16.65 -5.24 -9.05
C SER A 51 17.01 -4.81 -7.62
N SER A 52 16.13 -4.05 -6.96
CA SER A 52 16.26 -3.62 -5.57
C SER A 52 15.41 -4.44 -4.61
N PHE A 53 14.78 -5.54 -5.05
CA PHE A 53 14.20 -6.50 -4.11
C PHE A 53 15.29 -7.38 -3.49
N GLN A 54 14.95 -8.11 -2.42
CA GLN A 54 15.93 -8.98 -1.77
C GLN A 54 16.47 -10.04 -2.74
N ASP A 55 17.73 -10.40 -2.53
CA ASP A 55 18.54 -11.29 -3.36
C ASP A 55 18.31 -12.78 -3.06
N PHE A 56 17.07 -13.16 -2.77
CA PHE A 56 16.69 -14.56 -2.52
C PHE A 56 15.52 -15.03 -3.37
N ALA A 57 15.35 -16.35 -3.45
CA ALA A 57 14.11 -16.98 -3.88
C ALA A 57 13.49 -17.74 -2.70
N MET A 58 12.16 -17.72 -2.62
CA MET A 58 11.40 -18.48 -1.64
C MET A 58 11.07 -19.85 -2.23
N THR A 59 11.21 -20.89 -1.43
CA THR A 59 10.61 -22.19 -1.74
C THR A 59 9.12 -22.16 -1.40
N VAL A 60 8.33 -22.86 -2.19
CA VAL A 60 6.91 -23.10 -1.90
C VAL A 60 6.67 -24.60 -1.74
N GLU A 61 5.55 -24.94 -1.10
CA GLU A 61 5.11 -26.32 -0.96
C GLU A 61 5.07 -27.03 -2.32
N GLY A 62 5.57 -28.26 -2.38
CA GLY A 62 5.75 -28.99 -3.63
C GLY A 62 7.07 -28.70 -4.37
N GLY A 63 8.02 -28.00 -3.76
CA GLY A 63 9.37 -27.78 -4.32
C GLY A 63 9.45 -26.70 -5.39
N GLY A 64 8.40 -25.88 -5.53
CA GLY A 64 8.40 -24.73 -6.43
C GLY A 64 9.27 -23.57 -5.91
N ILE A 65 9.53 -22.61 -6.79
CA ILE A 65 10.34 -21.43 -6.52
C ILE A 65 9.51 -20.18 -6.79
N ARG A 66 9.58 -19.20 -5.88
CA ARG A 66 8.94 -17.89 -6.02
C ARG A 66 9.94 -16.77 -5.72
N SER A 67 10.06 -15.81 -6.62
CA SER A 67 10.88 -14.62 -6.39
C SER A 67 10.11 -13.54 -5.60
N PRO A 68 10.80 -12.64 -4.91
CA PRO A 68 10.23 -11.40 -4.42
C PRO A 68 9.53 -10.63 -5.54
N ILE A 69 8.31 -10.18 -5.26
CA ILE A 69 7.42 -9.64 -6.28
C ILE A 69 6.42 -8.66 -5.70
N ASN A 70 6.05 -7.68 -6.51
CA ASN A 70 4.88 -6.84 -6.31
C ASN A 70 3.88 -7.10 -7.45
N GLU A 71 2.60 -7.00 -7.14
CA GLU A 71 1.48 -7.36 -7.98
C GLU A 71 0.43 -6.27 -7.85
N LEU A 72 -0.19 -5.89 -8.97
CA LEU A 72 -1.32 -4.97 -8.96
C LEU A 72 -2.58 -5.71 -9.34
N TYR A 73 -3.61 -5.45 -8.55
CA TYR A 73 -4.95 -5.98 -8.70
C TYR A 73 -5.92 -4.86 -8.99
N TYR A 74 -7.00 -5.13 -9.73
CA TYR A 74 -8.12 -4.21 -9.87
C TYR A 74 -9.44 -4.87 -9.46
N CYS A 75 -10.41 -4.05 -9.06
CA CYS A 75 -11.78 -4.47 -8.89
C CYS A 75 -12.74 -3.58 -9.69
N PRO A 76 -13.99 -4.02 -9.94
CA PRO A 76 -14.99 -3.23 -10.65
C PRO A 76 -15.40 -1.93 -9.96
N GLN A 77 -15.06 -1.75 -8.67
CA GLN A 77 -15.31 -0.52 -7.90
C GLN A 77 -14.22 0.55 -8.11
N ASP A 78 -13.51 0.51 -9.23
CA ASP A 78 -12.43 1.44 -9.56
C ASP A 78 -11.33 1.52 -8.48
N LEU A 79 -10.90 0.37 -7.96
CA LEU A 79 -9.71 0.29 -7.10
C LEU A 79 -8.57 -0.38 -7.82
N ILE A 80 -7.36 0.11 -7.58
CA ILE A 80 -6.11 -0.55 -7.90
C ILE A 80 -5.44 -0.90 -6.56
N ILE A 81 -5.17 -2.17 -6.30
CA ILE A 81 -4.53 -2.61 -5.05
C ILE A 81 -3.10 -3.07 -5.38
N LEU A 82 -2.11 -2.37 -4.82
CA LEU A 82 -0.72 -2.80 -4.84
C LEU A 82 -0.48 -3.77 -3.68
N TYR A 83 -0.09 -4.99 -4.00
CA TYR A 83 0.21 -6.04 -3.04
C TYR A 83 1.55 -6.70 -3.36
N GLY A 84 2.23 -7.24 -2.36
CA GLY A 84 3.50 -7.93 -2.58
C GLY A 84 4.00 -8.62 -1.34
N ASN A 85 5.07 -9.39 -1.49
CA ASN A 85 5.79 -10.01 -0.39
C ASN A 85 7.05 -9.22 0.01
N THR A 86 7.30 -8.08 -0.63
CA THR A 86 8.48 -7.25 -0.38
C THR A 86 8.25 -5.78 -0.69
N GLN A 87 9.15 -4.93 -0.20
CA GLN A 87 9.42 -3.59 -0.72
C GLN A 87 10.86 -3.52 -1.25
N ALA A 88 11.16 -2.52 -2.07
CA ALA A 88 12.54 -2.28 -2.50
C ALA A 88 13.44 -1.89 -1.32
N GLU A 89 14.70 -2.33 -1.37
CA GLU A 89 15.74 -1.97 -0.44
C GLU A 89 16.41 -0.65 -0.83
N GLY A 90 16.80 0.11 0.19
CA GLY A 90 17.46 1.40 0.01
C GLY A 90 16.54 2.50 -0.53
N SER A 91 17.02 3.74 -0.43
CA SER A 91 16.23 4.90 -0.86
C SER A 91 16.00 4.91 -2.37
N VAL A 92 17.04 4.63 -3.17
CA VAL A 92 16.94 4.66 -4.64
C VAL A 92 15.88 3.67 -5.14
N GLY A 93 15.96 2.40 -4.71
CA GLY A 93 15.01 1.37 -5.12
C GLY A 93 13.56 1.69 -4.71
N GLN A 94 13.35 2.27 -3.53
CA GLN A 94 12.02 2.69 -3.07
C GLN A 94 11.42 3.77 -3.97
N TYR A 95 12.20 4.78 -4.34
CA TYR A 95 11.75 5.82 -5.26
C TYR A 95 11.47 5.25 -6.66
N GLU A 96 12.33 4.40 -7.19
CA GLU A 96 12.16 3.77 -8.50
C GLU A 96 10.91 2.87 -8.57
N LEU A 97 10.69 2.05 -7.53
CA LEU A 97 9.50 1.20 -7.40
C LEU A 97 8.23 2.05 -7.35
N CYS A 98 8.18 3.02 -6.43
CA CYS A 98 7.01 3.89 -6.25
C CYS A 98 6.71 4.69 -7.52
N TRP A 99 7.73 5.16 -8.23
CA TRP A 99 7.58 5.87 -9.48
C TRP A 99 6.89 5.02 -10.55
N GLU A 100 7.35 3.78 -10.77
CA GLU A 100 6.74 2.90 -11.77
C GLU A 100 5.31 2.48 -11.39
N VAL A 101 5.03 2.26 -10.10
CA VAL A 101 3.66 2.03 -9.61
C VAL A 101 2.75 3.21 -9.93
N LEU A 102 3.16 4.43 -9.57
CA LEU A 102 2.35 5.65 -9.79
C LEU A 102 2.16 5.93 -11.28
N LYS A 103 3.19 5.73 -12.10
CA LYS A 103 3.13 5.87 -13.55
C LYS A 103 2.12 4.90 -14.16
N LEU A 104 2.12 3.64 -13.73
CA LEU A 104 1.14 2.65 -14.18
C LEU A 104 -0.28 3.02 -13.72
N ALA A 105 -0.48 3.36 -12.45
CA ALA A 105 -1.79 3.75 -11.93
C ALA A 105 -2.34 5.00 -12.64
N LYS A 106 -1.48 6.01 -12.89
CA LYS A 106 -1.86 7.23 -13.59
C LYS A 106 -2.22 6.99 -15.07
N LYS A 107 -1.54 6.05 -15.75
CA LYS A 107 -1.92 5.60 -17.11
C LYS A 107 -3.37 5.07 -17.14
N LEU A 108 -3.82 4.45 -16.04
CA LEU A 108 -5.19 3.95 -15.86
C LEU A 108 -6.18 5.01 -15.34
N GLY A 109 -5.78 6.29 -15.32
CA GLY A 109 -6.65 7.40 -14.92
C GLY A 109 -6.73 7.66 -13.42
N CYS A 110 -5.88 7.02 -12.60
CA CYS A 110 -5.85 7.23 -11.15
C CYS A 110 -5.64 8.70 -10.79
N ARG A 111 -6.37 9.16 -9.76
CA ARG A 111 -6.29 10.54 -9.23
C ARG A 111 -5.95 10.60 -7.74
N MET A 112 -6.10 9.49 -7.01
CA MET A 112 -5.94 9.43 -5.58
C MET A 112 -5.12 8.21 -5.16
N VAL A 113 -4.20 8.42 -4.21
CA VAL A 113 -3.40 7.38 -3.59
C VAL A 113 -3.80 7.27 -2.12
N LEU A 114 -4.22 6.08 -1.71
CA LEU A 114 -4.48 5.73 -0.32
C LEU A 114 -3.39 4.78 0.14
N THR A 115 -2.69 5.13 1.21
CA THR A 115 -1.70 4.24 1.83
C THR A 115 -2.12 3.81 3.23
N MET A 116 -1.73 2.59 3.58
CA MET A 116 -2.04 1.98 4.87
C MET A 116 -0.75 1.58 5.55
N GLY A 117 -0.78 1.36 6.87
CA GLY A 117 0.41 0.85 7.54
C GLY A 117 0.30 0.75 9.04
N GLY A 118 1.40 0.31 9.65
CA GLY A 118 1.55 0.26 11.10
C GLY A 118 2.22 1.51 11.65
N TYR A 119 1.65 2.09 12.71
CA TYR A 119 2.25 3.15 13.51
C TYR A 119 2.87 2.53 14.76
N ARG A 120 4.20 2.40 14.78
CA ARG A 120 4.88 1.71 15.88
C ARG A 120 4.61 2.40 17.23
N ARG A 121 4.28 1.59 18.23
CA ARG A 121 4.16 1.98 19.65
C ARG A 121 4.87 0.94 20.51
N GLU A 122 5.43 1.36 21.64
CA GLU A 122 6.01 0.42 22.61
C GLU A 122 4.94 -0.51 23.18
N ARG A 123 3.75 0.05 23.45
CA ARG A 123 2.60 -0.69 23.94
C ARG A 123 1.33 -0.19 23.26
N VAL A 124 0.47 -1.14 22.87
CA VAL A 124 -0.88 -0.87 22.39
C VAL A 124 -1.85 -1.43 23.42
N VAL A 125 -2.66 -0.56 24.03
CA VAL A 125 -3.62 -0.94 25.08
C VAL A 125 -5.04 -0.81 24.51
N GLY A 126 -5.80 -1.90 24.57
CA GLY A 126 -7.16 -1.92 24.04
C GLY A 126 -7.21 -1.95 22.51
N ARG A 127 -8.07 -1.12 21.93
CA ARG A 127 -8.25 -0.98 20.48
C ARG A 127 -7.06 -0.21 19.87
N PRO A 128 -6.39 -0.75 18.82
CA PRO A 128 -5.43 0.00 18.04
C PRO A 128 -6.04 1.29 17.50
N LYS A 129 -5.46 2.45 17.83
CA LYS A 129 -5.90 3.73 17.25
C LYS A 129 -5.39 3.87 15.83
N VAL A 130 -6.15 4.56 14.99
CA VAL A 130 -5.78 4.87 13.60
C VAL A 130 -5.50 6.35 13.48
N TYR A 131 -4.40 6.72 12.83
CA TYR A 131 -4.02 8.12 12.62
C TYR A 131 -3.89 8.40 11.13
N CYS A 132 -4.18 9.63 10.70
CA CYS A 132 -4.11 10.01 9.30
C CYS A 132 -3.07 11.09 8.98
N ALA A 133 -2.69 11.17 7.71
CA ALA A 133 -2.04 12.32 7.09
C ALA A 133 -2.55 12.45 5.65
N ALA A 134 -2.53 13.65 5.07
CA ALA A 134 -2.99 13.86 3.70
C ALA A 134 -2.10 14.87 2.95
N THR A 135 -2.14 14.81 1.62
CA THR A 135 -1.33 15.67 0.74
C THR A 135 -1.88 17.09 0.62
N ASN A 136 -3.16 17.31 0.96
CA ASN A 136 -3.83 18.60 0.98
C ASN A 136 -4.79 18.75 2.18
N ARG A 137 -5.20 19.98 2.48
CA ARG A 137 -5.99 20.33 3.66
C ARG A 137 -7.44 19.82 3.61
N ALA A 138 -8.10 19.93 2.47
CA ALA A 138 -9.49 19.48 2.32
C ALA A 138 -9.60 17.97 2.58
N LEU A 139 -8.68 17.19 2.01
CA LEU A 139 -8.62 15.74 2.23
C LEU A 139 -8.26 15.40 3.68
N LEU A 140 -7.40 16.19 4.33
CA LEU A 140 -7.10 16.01 5.75
C LEU A 140 -8.34 16.21 6.62
N GLU A 141 -9.14 17.24 6.33
CA GLU A 141 -10.38 17.56 7.07
C GLU A 141 -11.42 16.44 6.98
N GLU A 142 -11.49 15.72 5.86
CA GLU A 142 -12.32 14.51 5.75
C GLU A 142 -11.70 13.32 6.49
N ALA A 143 -10.38 13.10 6.33
CA ALA A 143 -9.69 11.95 6.93
C ALA A 143 -9.73 11.94 8.47
N VAL A 144 -9.65 13.11 9.11
CA VAL A 144 -9.71 13.21 10.58
C VAL A 144 -11.07 12.82 11.15
N LYS A 145 -12.16 12.86 10.36
CA LYS A 145 -13.49 12.41 10.82
C LYS A 145 -13.58 10.89 10.93
N LEU A 146 -12.69 10.17 10.24
CA LEU A 146 -12.70 8.71 10.16
C LEU A 146 -11.67 8.05 11.08
N CYS A 147 -10.80 8.82 11.76
CA CYS A 147 -9.68 8.27 12.52
C CYS A 147 -9.54 8.95 13.91
N ASP A 148 -8.59 8.46 14.71
CA ASP A 148 -8.35 8.90 16.09
C ASP A 148 -7.42 10.13 16.21
N GLY A 149 -6.83 10.60 15.10
CA GLY A 149 -5.98 11.78 15.11
C GLY A 149 -5.04 11.89 13.91
N VAL A 150 -4.10 12.83 13.98
CA VAL A 150 -3.13 13.11 12.91
C VAL A 150 -1.77 12.48 13.23
N ILE A 151 -1.09 11.96 12.22
CA ILE A 151 0.26 11.41 12.34
C ILE A 151 1.24 12.53 12.66
N VAL A 152 2.10 12.30 13.66
CA VAL A 152 3.24 13.16 13.98
C VAL A 152 4.54 12.39 13.70
N GLY A 153 5.41 12.96 12.87
CA GLY A 153 6.68 12.37 12.47
C GLY A 153 6.70 11.92 11.01
N ASN A 154 7.49 10.89 10.72
CA ASN A 154 7.79 10.46 9.36
C ASN A 154 7.02 9.18 8.99
N ILE A 155 6.59 9.10 7.74
CA ILE A 155 6.02 7.90 7.12
C ILE A 155 7.09 7.32 6.18
N TYR A 156 7.57 6.11 6.49
CA TYR A 156 8.68 5.47 5.78
C TYR A 156 8.19 4.47 4.73
N GLY A 157 9.04 4.16 3.75
CA GLY A 157 8.79 3.17 2.71
C GLY A 157 7.70 3.60 1.73
N ALA A 158 7.14 2.62 1.01
CA ALA A 158 6.13 2.86 -0.03
C ALA A 158 4.93 3.70 0.47
N ALA A 159 4.48 3.47 1.71
CA ALA A 159 3.37 4.21 2.30
C ALA A 159 3.58 5.74 2.34
N GLY A 160 4.83 6.20 2.54
CA GLY A 160 5.17 7.63 2.52
C GLY A 160 5.60 8.12 1.15
N ILE A 161 6.43 7.34 0.45
CA ILE A 161 7.01 7.74 -0.84
C ILE A 161 5.94 7.85 -1.93
N LEU A 162 4.94 6.96 -1.97
CA LEU A 162 3.83 7.07 -2.93
C LEU A 162 3.03 8.36 -2.75
N LEU A 163 2.86 8.84 -1.51
CA LEU A 163 2.16 10.10 -1.24
C LEU A 163 3.00 11.31 -1.68
N GLY A 164 4.29 11.30 -1.35
CA GLY A 164 5.22 12.36 -1.74
C GLY A 164 5.35 12.49 -3.26
N LEU A 165 5.67 11.39 -3.93
CA LEU A 165 5.78 11.35 -5.39
C LEU A 165 4.42 11.54 -6.08
N GLY A 166 3.35 10.97 -5.52
CA GLY A 166 2.00 11.15 -6.04
C GLY A 166 1.61 12.63 -6.09
N LYS A 167 1.89 13.37 -5.01
CA LYS A 167 1.68 14.83 -4.97
C LYS A 167 2.47 15.56 -6.05
N VAL A 168 3.75 15.22 -6.26
CA VAL A 168 4.57 15.79 -7.34
C VAL A 168 3.98 15.48 -8.72
N MET A 169 3.36 14.30 -8.87
CA MET A 169 2.66 13.88 -10.08
C MET A 169 1.24 14.46 -10.22
N GLY A 170 0.80 15.32 -9.30
CA GLY A 170 -0.54 15.93 -9.31
C GLY A 170 -1.65 14.96 -8.90
N LEU A 171 -1.33 13.95 -8.08
CA LEU A 171 -2.30 13.07 -7.44
C LEU A 171 -2.60 13.55 -6.01
N GLU A 172 -3.83 13.37 -5.58
CA GLU A 172 -4.20 13.51 -4.19
C GLU A 172 -3.81 12.26 -3.40
N GLY A 173 -3.72 12.35 -2.08
CA GLY A 173 -3.48 11.16 -1.30
C GLY A 173 -3.62 11.31 0.20
N VAL A 174 -3.94 10.19 0.82
CA VAL A 174 -4.21 10.05 2.25
C VAL A 174 -3.50 8.80 2.79
N CYS A 175 -2.97 8.89 4.00
CA CYS A 175 -2.38 7.78 4.74
C CYS A 175 -3.25 7.47 5.95
N PHE A 176 -3.43 6.19 6.27
CA PHE A 176 -3.96 5.73 7.55
C PHE A 176 -3.01 4.72 8.20
N LEU A 177 -2.53 5.02 9.40
CA LEU A 177 -1.64 4.14 10.16
C LEU A 177 -2.29 3.69 11.46
N ALA A 178 -2.44 2.38 11.67
CA ALA A 178 -2.93 1.80 12.92
C ALA A 178 -1.78 1.53 13.90
N GLU A 179 -2.00 1.80 15.18
CA GLU A 179 -1.05 1.45 16.24
C GLU A 179 -0.73 -0.04 16.24
N THR A 180 0.55 -0.36 16.29
CA THR A 180 1.02 -1.74 16.42
C THR A 180 2.35 -1.78 17.16
N GLN A 181 2.65 -2.89 17.84
CA GLN A 181 4.01 -3.13 18.34
C GLN A 181 5.00 -3.36 17.19
N GLY A 182 4.51 -3.80 16.03
CA GLY A 182 5.29 -3.98 14.80
C GLY A 182 6.17 -5.23 14.77
N ILE A 183 6.26 -6.00 15.86
CA ILE A 183 7.13 -7.18 15.99
C ILE A 183 6.53 -8.40 15.27
N TYR A 184 5.21 -8.55 15.32
CA TYR A 184 4.48 -9.67 14.74
C TYR A 184 3.39 -9.16 13.80
N PRO A 185 2.92 -9.99 12.85
CA PRO A 185 1.71 -9.70 12.08
C PRO A 185 0.53 -9.34 12.99
N ASP A 186 -0.05 -8.16 12.79
CA ASP A 186 -1.05 -7.58 13.70
C ASP A 186 -2.40 -7.43 12.98
N ALA A 187 -3.16 -8.53 12.96
CA ALA A 187 -4.48 -8.56 12.32
C ALA A 187 -5.50 -7.61 12.99
N ARG A 188 -5.32 -7.27 14.27
CA ARG A 188 -6.20 -6.30 14.97
C ARG A 188 -5.98 -4.90 14.45
N ALA A 189 -4.71 -4.50 14.27
CA ALA A 189 -4.38 -3.23 13.66
C ALA A 189 -4.83 -3.16 12.19
N ALA A 190 -4.66 -4.25 11.44
CA ALA A 190 -5.16 -4.35 10.06
C ALA A 190 -6.68 -4.17 9.97
N LEU A 191 -7.43 -4.77 10.89
CA LEU A 191 -8.88 -4.61 10.97
C LEU A 191 -9.29 -3.15 11.23
N GLU A 192 -8.63 -2.46 12.17
CA GLU A 192 -8.98 -1.07 12.47
C GLU A 192 -8.69 -0.13 11.31
N VAL A 193 -7.56 -0.28 10.60
CA VAL A 193 -7.31 0.50 9.36
C VAL A 193 -8.33 0.16 8.27
N LEU A 194 -8.67 -1.12 8.09
CA LEU A 194 -9.63 -1.51 7.06
C LEU A 194 -11.03 -0.92 7.30
N LYS A 195 -11.49 -0.81 8.56
CA LYS A 195 -12.74 -0.13 8.92
C LYS A 195 -12.77 1.32 8.47
N VAL A 196 -11.63 2.02 8.57
CA VAL A 196 -11.49 3.42 8.16
C VAL A 196 -11.48 3.55 6.64
N VAL A 197 -10.78 2.65 5.95
CA VAL A 197 -10.63 2.67 4.49
C VAL A 197 -11.88 2.20 3.74
N SER A 198 -12.75 1.45 4.41
CA SER A 198 -14.00 0.91 3.84
C SER A 198 -15.25 1.72 4.23
N ALA A 199 -15.09 2.83 4.96
CA ALA A 199 -16.18 3.72 5.38
C ALA A 199 -16.52 4.72 4.27
#